data_AF-N6T0R1-F1
#
_entry.id   AF-N6T0R1-F1
#
_cell.length_a   1.000
_cell.length_b   1.000
_cell.length_c   1.000
_cell.angle_alpha   90.00
_cell.angle_beta   90.00
_cell.angle_gamma   90.00
#
_symmetry.space_group_name_H-M   'P 1'
#
loop_
_entity.id
_entity.type
_entity.pdbx_description
1 polymer ?
#
loop_
_entity_poly.entity_id
_entity_poly.type
_entity_poly.pdbx_seq_one_letter_code
_entity_poly.pdbx_strand_id
1 'polypeptide(L)'
;MDVSVTISGSVVRLVNKRFKAVAEDMLNLGFRRTQKQLDNLITTTDISLGYTPDDMEVKAISKLMCQLEIINLQNSIITSTIWRYMSNKFYKTCQTCMYGGKLIDVQELFIRKFLHVPNELFAPAVVKDYALPPEVTTIIQLTKDFCIHFDKCNEEAIPNSCTLSGCKMLDILDCARFAQKRVHFERRTTDSFLAKYSYYFKNSWFIAIPIPTRKEMEEPQQQRMMHMRLRRIVLAHNDMYLQQEQYERELILRPNASLTIKKPGNNVYTGYGDVEDTFFYYGVMNDDEGRNELDEEVDELPIEADLDVVRLNSDEDVLYRLPYLGLKIDVSVRCPLSYAPLKFLQSLSYEDQDQLQKKSCVKAVATTTLSWPA
;
A
#
# COMPACT_ATOMS: atom_id res chain seq x y z
N MET A 1 16.83 -36.77 9.60
CA MET A 1 18.30 -36.67 9.45
C MET A 1 18.59 -35.30 8.90
N ASP A 2 18.99 -34.40 9.79
CA ASP A 2 19.40 -33.04 9.43
C ASP A 2 20.83 -33.09 8.91
N VAL A 3 21.07 -32.49 7.75
CA VAL A 3 22.41 -32.28 7.20
C VAL A 3 22.65 -30.78 7.22
N SER A 4 23.53 -30.32 8.11
CA SER A 4 23.99 -28.93 8.12
C SER A 4 25.27 -28.84 7.29
N VAL A 5 25.31 -27.93 6.31
CA VAL A 5 26.52 -27.64 5.54
C VAL A 5 26.98 -26.24 5.89
N THR A 6 28.22 -26.12 6.37
CA THR A 6 28.82 -24.84 6.74
C THR A 6 29.53 -24.27 5.51
N ILE A 7 28.99 -23.19 4.94
CA ILE A 7 29.68 -22.39 3.92
C ILE A 7 30.00 -21.04 4.57
N SER A 8 31.30 -20.80 4.80
CA SER A 8 31.94 -19.56 5.26
C SER A 8 31.04 -18.55 6.00
N GLY A 9 30.87 -18.75 7.32
CA GLY A 9 30.31 -17.76 8.25
C GLY A 9 28.80 -17.83 8.49
N SER A 10 28.05 -18.62 7.72
CA SER A 10 26.61 -18.82 7.94
C SER A 10 26.25 -20.30 8.01
N VAL A 11 25.64 -20.72 9.12
CA VAL A 11 25.09 -22.09 9.27
C VAL A 11 23.82 -22.18 8.43
N VAL A 12 23.93 -22.76 7.24
CA VAL A 12 22.77 -23.02 6.39
C VAL A 12 22.19 -24.37 6.78
N ARG A 13 21.00 -24.38 7.40
CA ARG A 13 20.24 -25.61 7.64
C ARG A 13 19.63 -26.08 6.32
N LEU A 14 20.02 -27.27 5.85
CA LEU A 14 19.34 -27.90 4.72
C LEU A 14 18.01 -28.46 5.20
N VAL A 15 16.92 -27.80 4.83
CA VAL A 15 15.57 -28.26 5.13
C VAL A 15 15.14 -29.24 4.04
N ASN A 16 14.69 -30.43 4.44
CA ASN A 16 14.13 -31.39 3.50
C ASN A 16 12.93 -30.76 2.75
N LYS A 17 12.83 -31.01 1.45
CA LYS A 17 11.81 -30.45 0.55
C LYS A 17 10.38 -30.55 1.08
N ARG A 18 10.04 -31.63 1.78
CA ARG A 18 8.70 -31.81 2.40
C ARG A 18 8.46 -30.81 3.53
N PHE A 19 9.44 -30.61 4.41
CA PHE A 19 9.33 -29.63 5.49
C PHE A 19 9.32 -28.19 4.96
N LYS A 20 10.06 -27.91 3.88
CA LYS A 20 9.98 -26.63 3.18
C LYS A 20 8.56 -26.36 2.66
N ALA A 21 7.95 -27.33 1.98
CA ALA A 21 6.58 -27.19 1.46
C ALA A 21 5.56 -26.99 2.59
N VAL A 22 5.68 -27.74 3.69
CA VAL A 22 4.78 -27.57 4.85
C VAL A 22 4.95 -26.19 5.48
N ALA A 23 6.19 -25.70 5.64
CA ALA A 23 6.44 -24.36 6.18
C ALA A 23 5.88 -23.27 5.26
N GLU A 24 6.05 -23.42 3.95
CA GLU A 24 5.45 -22.55 2.93
C GLU A 24 3.94 -22.47 3.06
N ASP A 25 3.25 -23.61 3.14
CA ASP A 25 1.80 -23.67 3.28
C ASP A 25 1.32 -23.04 4.59
N MET A 26 2.04 -23.28 5.70
CA MET A 26 1.72 -22.68 6.99
C MET A 26 1.82 -21.15 6.98
N LEU A 27 2.90 -20.60 6.40
CA LEU A 27 3.10 -19.16 6.33
C LEU A 27 2.09 -18.49 5.39
N ASN A 28 1.82 -19.11 4.24
CA ASN A 28 0.79 -18.64 3.30
C ASN A 28 -0.62 -18.67 3.91
N LEU A 29 -0.91 -19.66 4.75
CA LEU A 29 -2.15 -19.71 5.52
C LEU A 29 -2.19 -18.61 6.57
N GLY A 30 -1.07 -18.36 7.26
CA GLY A 30 -0.90 -17.29 8.24
C GLY A 30 -1.28 -15.92 7.67
N PHE A 31 -0.63 -15.48 6.59
CA PHE A 31 -0.93 -14.19 5.95
C PHE A 31 -2.41 -14.04 5.54
N ARG A 32 -3.02 -15.10 4.99
CA ARG A 32 -4.45 -15.09 4.61
C ARG A 32 -5.36 -14.99 5.83
N ARG A 33 -5.04 -15.71 6.90
CA ARG A 33 -5.81 -15.68 8.16
C ARG A 33 -5.72 -14.30 8.80
N THR A 34 -4.52 -13.73 8.87
CA THR A 34 -4.28 -12.41 9.44
C THR A 34 -5.08 -11.33 8.70
N GLN A 35 -5.10 -11.35 7.37
CA GLN A 35 -5.91 -10.41 6.58
C GLN A 35 -7.39 -10.45 7.00
N LYS A 36 -7.97 -11.66 7.02
CA LYS A 36 -9.39 -11.85 7.39
C LYS A 36 -9.67 -11.43 8.83
N GLN A 37 -8.74 -11.68 9.77
CA GLN A 37 -8.87 -11.25 11.15
C GLN A 37 -8.88 -9.72 11.25
N LEU A 38 -7.97 -9.02 10.56
CA LEU A 38 -7.91 -7.56 10.54
C LEU A 38 -9.19 -6.95 9.97
N ASP A 39 -9.68 -7.45 8.82
CA ASP A 39 -10.92 -6.95 8.21
C ASP A 39 -12.13 -7.10 9.14
N ASN A 40 -12.24 -8.25 9.83
CA ASN A 40 -13.29 -8.49 10.82
C ASN A 40 -13.16 -7.56 12.03
N LEU A 41 -11.94 -7.34 12.54
CA LEU A 41 -11.69 -6.46 13.67
C LEU A 41 -12.00 -5.01 13.33
N ILE A 42 -11.60 -4.53 12.14
CA ILE A 42 -11.96 -3.19 11.67
C ILE A 42 -13.48 -3.04 11.63
N THR A 43 -14.18 -3.98 10.98
CA THR A 43 -15.65 -3.94 10.89
C THR A 43 -16.31 -3.92 12.26
N THR A 44 -15.86 -4.78 13.18
CA THR A 44 -16.42 -4.86 14.53
C THR A 44 -16.12 -3.61 15.36
N THR A 45 -14.93 -3.03 15.20
CA THR A 45 -14.52 -1.80 15.89
C THR A 45 -15.31 -0.59 15.38
N ASP A 46 -15.62 -0.55 14.09
CA ASP A 46 -16.43 0.50 13.46
C ASP A 46 -17.86 0.47 14.01
N ILE A 47 -18.44 -0.73 14.09
CA ILE A 47 -19.74 -0.95 14.73
C ILE A 47 -19.69 -0.47 16.19
N SER A 48 -18.68 -0.88 16.96
CA SER A 48 -18.54 -0.46 18.36
C SER A 48 -18.44 1.07 18.52
N LEU A 49 -17.68 1.75 17.65
CA LEU A 49 -17.58 3.22 17.65
C LEU A 49 -18.95 3.89 17.50
N GLY A 50 -19.85 3.32 16.70
CA GLY A 50 -21.19 3.88 16.48
C GLY A 50 -22.14 3.79 17.68
N TYR A 51 -21.83 2.97 18.70
CA TYR A 51 -22.68 2.77 19.88
C TYR A 51 -22.08 3.33 21.18
N THR A 52 -20.84 3.82 21.16
CA THR A 52 -20.16 4.32 22.36
C THR A 52 -20.59 5.77 22.67
N PRO A 53 -21.16 6.05 23.86
CA PRO A 53 -21.60 7.39 24.23
C PRO A 53 -20.54 8.22 24.98
N ASP A 54 -19.47 7.58 25.49
CA ASP A 54 -18.44 8.25 26.28
C ASP A 54 -17.28 8.78 25.42
N ASP A 55 -16.97 10.07 25.56
CA ASP A 55 -15.93 10.75 24.77
C ASP A 55 -14.54 10.09 24.89
N MET A 56 -14.19 9.60 26.08
CA MET A 56 -12.87 8.99 26.31
C MET A 56 -12.80 7.59 25.72
N GLU A 57 -13.88 6.82 25.81
CA GLU A 57 -14.02 5.54 25.11
C GLU A 57 -13.97 5.74 23.59
N VAL A 58 -14.70 6.74 23.04
CA VAL A 58 -14.62 7.07 21.61
C VAL A 58 -13.20 7.42 21.20
N LYS A 59 -12.47 8.23 21.99
CA LYS A 59 -11.06 8.54 21.73
C LYS A 59 -10.21 7.26 21.70
N ALA A 60 -10.33 6.40 22.71
CA ALA A 60 -9.56 5.17 22.82
C ALA A 60 -9.83 4.20 21.65
N ILE A 61 -11.10 3.96 21.33
CA ILE A 61 -11.50 3.09 20.24
C ILE A 61 -11.08 3.69 18.89
N SER A 62 -11.14 5.01 18.72
CA SER A 62 -10.65 5.68 17.49
C SER A 62 -9.15 5.50 17.30
N LYS A 63 -8.35 5.55 18.39
CA LYS A 63 -6.91 5.24 18.32
C LYS A 63 -6.67 3.78 17.94
N LEU A 64 -7.43 2.84 18.52
CA LEU A 64 -7.35 1.42 18.19
C LEU A 64 -7.72 1.13 16.73
N MET A 65 -8.77 1.80 16.23
CA MET A 65 -9.20 1.72 14.83
C MET A 65 -8.06 2.16 13.90
N CYS A 66 -7.45 3.33 14.15
CA CYS A 66 -6.34 3.81 13.34
C CYS A 66 -5.17 2.80 13.31
N GLN A 67 -4.83 2.19 14.45
CA GLN A 67 -3.79 1.16 14.50
C GLN A 67 -4.14 -0.09 13.67
N LEU A 68 -5.39 -0.55 13.70
CA LEU A 68 -5.87 -1.62 12.84
C LEU A 68 -5.77 -1.26 11.35
N GLU A 69 -6.18 -0.03 10.98
CA GLU A 69 -6.13 0.47 9.61
C GLU A 69 -4.69 0.54 9.09
N ILE A 70 -3.74 0.99 9.92
CA ILE A 70 -2.30 0.98 9.61
C ILE A 70 -1.81 -0.45 9.37
N ILE A 71 -2.11 -1.39 10.26
CA ILE A 71 -1.65 -2.78 10.10
C ILE A 71 -2.31 -3.43 8.87
N ASN A 72 -3.58 -3.13 8.60
CA ASN A 72 -4.28 -3.62 7.41
C ASN A 72 -3.65 -3.09 6.11
N LEU A 73 -3.22 -1.82 6.11
CA LEU A 73 -2.44 -1.26 5.02
C LEU A 73 -1.12 -2.01 4.84
N GLN A 74 -0.37 -2.25 5.91
CA GLN A 74 0.88 -3.02 5.83
C GLN A 74 0.62 -4.44 5.28
N ASN A 75 -0.45 -5.10 5.72
CA ASN A 75 -0.82 -6.43 5.23
C ASN A 75 -1.27 -6.43 3.76
N SER A 76 -1.92 -5.36 3.30
CA SER A 76 -2.25 -5.15 1.89
C SER A 76 -0.98 -4.98 1.04
N ILE A 77 0.02 -4.25 1.52
CA ILE A 77 1.31 -4.09 0.83
C ILE A 77 2.09 -5.41 0.76
N ILE A 78 2.11 -6.17 1.86
CA ILE A 78 2.68 -7.53 1.88
C ILE A 78 1.98 -8.38 0.82
N THR A 79 0.65 -8.45 0.86
CA THR A 79 -0.17 -9.22 -0.08
C THR A 79 0.06 -8.80 -1.53
N SER A 80 0.09 -7.49 -1.83
CA SER A 80 0.37 -6.96 -3.17
C SER A 80 1.72 -7.45 -3.73
N THR A 81 2.70 -7.63 -2.84
CA THR A 81 4.06 -8.06 -3.20
C THR A 81 4.12 -9.56 -3.48
N ILE A 82 3.35 -10.37 -2.74
CA ILE A 82 3.59 -11.81 -2.67
C ILE A 82 2.40 -12.69 -3.08
N TRP A 83 1.20 -12.15 -3.34
CA TRP A 83 -0.02 -12.96 -3.53
C TRP A 83 0.11 -13.99 -4.66
N ARG A 84 0.82 -13.63 -5.74
CA ARG A 84 1.12 -14.53 -6.87
C ARG A 84 1.94 -15.74 -6.48
N TYR A 85 2.65 -15.67 -5.36
CA TYR A 85 3.54 -16.72 -4.86
C TYR A 85 2.96 -17.43 -3.63
N MET A 86 1.95 -16.85 -2.95
CA MET A 86 1.24 -17.46 -1.81
C MET A 86 0.01 -18.26 -2.19
N SER A 87 -0.82 -17.70 -3.07
CA SER A 87 -2.23 -18.11 -3.20
C SER A 87 -2.67 -18.19 -4.66
N ASN A 88 -1.76 -18.53 -5.55
CA ASN A 88 -2.12 -18.71 -6.94
C ASN A 88 -2.85 -20.05 -7.15
N LYS A 89 -4.13 -20.05 -6.79
CA LYS A 89 -5.05 -21.16 -7.12
C LYS A 89 -5.41 -21.18 -8.60
N PHE A 90 -5.05 -20.15 -9.36
CA PHE A 90 -5.43 -19.99 -10.76
C PHE A 90 -4.31 -20.45 -11.70
N TYR A 91 -3.05 -20.45 -11.25
CA TYR A 91 -1.87 -20.80 -12.03
C TYR A 91 -0.78 -21.42 -11.15
N LYS A 92 0.03 -22.32 -11.72
CA LYS A 92 1.26 -22.81 -11.07
C LYS A 92 2.34 -21.75 -11.12
N THR A 93 2.46 -20.95 -10.08
CA THR A 93 3.71 -20.28 -9.74
C THR A 93 4.53 -21.20 -8.84
N CYS A 94 5.85 -21.05 -8.86
CA CYS A 94 6.67 -21.67 -7.83
C CYS A 94 6.22 -21.10 -6.49
N GLN A 95 5.61 -21.94 -5.64
CA GLN A 95 5.46 -21.60 -4.24
C GLN A 95 6.87 -21.37 -3.70
N THR A 96 7.08 -20.20 -3.10
CA THR A 96 8.37 -19.84 -2.53
C THR A 96 8.18 -19.52 -1.06
N CYS A 97 9.03 -20.10 -0.22
CA CYS A 97 9.11 -19.80 1.20
C CYS A 97 9.33 -18.31 1.38
N MET A 98 8.30 -17.66 1.92
CA MET A 98 8.36 -16.29 2.38
C MET A 98 8.80 -16.36 3.83
N TYR A 99 10.02 -15.92 4.12
CA TYR A 99 10.63 -15.88 5.47
C TYR A 99 9.94 -14.84 6.40
N GLY A 100 8.61 -14.74 6.32
CA GLY A 100 7.77 -13.79 7.04
C GLY A 100 7.22 -14.32 8.36
N GLY A 101 7.75 -15.41 8.92
CA GLY A 101 7.26 -15.99 10.19
C GLY A 101 7.25 -14.97 11.32
N LYS A 102 8.35 -14.23 11.51
CA LYS A 102 8.44 -13.16 12.51
C LYS A 102 7.40 -12.05 12.29
N LEU A 103 7.07 -11.73 11.03
CA LEU A 103 6.07 -10.72 10.70
C LEU A 103 4.67 -11.18 11.11
N ILE A 104 4.33 -12.45 10.84
CA ILE A 104 3.09 -13.08 11.28
C ILE A 104 3.03 -13.14 12.82
N ASP A 105 4.11 -13.53 13.48
CA ASP A 105 4.16 -13.62 14.95
C ASP A 105 3.88 -12.26 15.62
N VAL A 106 4.45 -11.17 15.09
CA VAL A 106 4.22 -9.82 15.62
C VAL A 106 2.79 -9.33 15.30
N GLN A 107 2.25 -9.66 14.12
CA GLN A 107 0.85 -9.37 13.79
C GLN A 107 -0.13 -10.12 14.72
N GLU A 108 0.11 -11.40 14.99
CA GLU A 108 -0.70 -12.20 15.92
C GLU A 108 -0.58 -11.67 17.35
N LEU A 109 0.61 -11.25 17.77
CA LEU A 109 0.83 -10.60 19.07
C LEU A 109 -0.01 -9.31 19.18
N PHE A 110 -0.01 -8.48 18.14
CA PHE A 110 -0.85 -7.27 18.10
C PHE A 110 -2.34 -7.63 18.20
N ILE A 111 -2.82 -8.58 17.40
CA ILE A 111 -4.23 -9.04 17.42
C ILE A 111 -4.62 -9.56 18.82
N ARG A 112 -3.74 -10.34 19.44
CA ARG A 112 -3.95 -10.85 20.81
C ARG A 112 -4.04 -9.70 21.82
N LYS A 113 -3.16 -8.69 21.73
CA LYS A 113 -3.23 -7.52 22.60
C LYS A 113 -4.51 -6.73 22.38
N PHE A 114 -4.90 -6.54 21.12
CA PHE A 114 -6.14 -5.86 20.76
C PHE A 114 -7.36 -6.53 21.42
N LEU A 115 -7.43 -7.86 21.39
CA LEU A 115 -8.56 -8.62 21.92
C LEU A 115 -8.60 -8.74 23.44
N HIS A 116 -7.44 -8.76 24.10
CA HIS A 116 -7.36 -9.13 25.52
C HIS A 116 -6.83 -8.03 26.44
N VAL A 117 -5.99 -7.13 25.93
CA VAL A 117 -5.37 -6.03 26.70
C VAL A 117 -5.27 -4.75 25.86
N PRO A 118 -6.39 -4.24 25.32
CA PRO A 118 -6.40 -3.10 24.40
C PRO A 118 -5.81 -1.82 25.01
N ASN A 119 -5.85 -1.69 26.34
CA ASN A 119 -5.25 -0.58 27.08
C ASN A 119 -3.74 -0.43 26.84
N GLU A 120 -3.01 -1.53 26.64
CA GLU A 120 -1.58 -1.45 26.30
C GLU A 120 -1.33 -0.80 24.94
N LEU A 121 -2.29 -0.93 24.02
CA LEU A 121 -2.18 -0.42 22.65
C LEU A 121 -2.61 1.03 22.53
N PHE A 122 -3.73 1.42 23.15
CA PHE A 122 -4.21 2.80 23.03
C PHE A 122 -3.57 3.76 24.04
N ALA A 123 -3.09 3.30 25.20
CA ALA A 123 -2.56 4.22 26.22
C ALA A 123 -1.44 5.15 25.69
N PRO A 124 -0.44 4.68 24.93
CA PRO A 124 0.55 5.57 24.32
C PRO A 124 -0.08 6.61 23.39
N ALA A 125 -1.04 6.20 22.58
CA ALA A 125 -1.71 7.04 21.58
C ALA A 125 -2.71 8.04 22.20
N VAL A 126 -3.23 7.76 23.39
CA VAL A 126 -4.11 8.67 24.15
C VAL A 126 -3.29 9.75 24.86
N VAL A 127 -2.12 9.38 25.41
CA VAL A 127 -1.20 10.30 26.10
C VAL A 127 -0.46 11.20 25.11
N LYS A 128 0.01 10.62 24.00
CA LYS A 128 0.69 11.33 22.92
C LYS A 128 -0.04 11.03 21.62
N ASP A 129 -0.87 11.98 21.18
CA ASP A 129 -1.64 11.81 19.93
C ASP A 129 -0.72 11.42 18.77
N TYR A 130 -1.19 10.47 17.96
CA TYR A 130 -0.50 9.87 16.81
C TYR A 130 0.76 9.05 17.16
N ALA A 131 1.08 8.83 18.44
CA ALA A 131 2.13 7.89 18.81
C ALA A 131 1.68 6.45 18.52
N LEU A 132 2.50 5.71 17.79
CA LEU A 132 2.26 4.31 17.50
C LEU A 132 2.87 3.42 18.59
N PRO A 133 2.19 2.34 19.00
CA PRO A 133 2.79 1.38 19.92
C PRO A 133 3.99 0.66 19.25
N PRO A 134 4.91 0.10 20.05
CA PRO A 134 6.11 -0.56 19.54
C PRO A 134 5.81 -1.67 18.53
N GLU A 135 4.72 -2.41 18.71
CA GLU A 135 4.27 -3.49 17.83
C GLU A 135 3.93 -2.96 16.43
N VAL A 136 3.17 -1.86 16.34
CA VAL A 136 2.79 -1.25 15.06
C VAL A 136 4.05 -0.75 14.33
N THR A 137 4.92 -0.04 15.03
CA THR A 137 6.21 0.44 14.46
C THR A 137 7.07 -0.72 13.96
N THR A 138 7.11 -1.82 14.72
CA THR A 138 7.84 -3.03 14.35
C THR A 138 7.24 -3.69 13.10
N ILE A 139 5.92 -3.76 12.99
CA ILE A 139 5.24 -4.32 11.80
C ILE A 139 5.55 -3.48 10.56
N ILE A 140 5.52 -2.14 10.66
CA ILE A 140 5.86 -1.25 9.54
C ILE A 140 7.29 -1.51 9.05
N GLN A 141 8.25 -1.56 9.97
CA GLN A 141 9.66 -1.81 9.63
C GLN A 141 9.88 -3.21 9.04
N LEU A 142 9.32 -4.25 9.66
CA LEU A 142 9.42 -5.61 9.15
C LEU A 142 8.74 -5.77 7.78
N THR A 143 7.64 -5.06 7.53
CA THR A 143 6.96 -5.05 6.22
C THR A 143 7.85 -4.48 5.14
N LYS A 144 8.50 -3.35 5.41
CA LYS A 144 9.47 -2.74 4.50
C LYS A 144 10.63 -3.70 4.19
N ASP A 145 11.25 -4.26 5.23
CA ASP A 145 12.40 -5.16 5.07
C ASP A 145 12.01 -6.45 4.33
N PHE A 146 10.84 -7.00 4.65
CA PHE A 146 10.29 -8.17 3.98
C PHE A 146 10.07 -7.91 2.49
N CYS A 147 9.41 -6.81 2.11
CA CYS A 147 9.12 -6.52 0.71
C CYS A 147 10.42 -6.26 -0.08
N ILE A 148 11.38 -5.52 0.48
CA ILE A 148 12.67 -5.25 -0.16
C ILE A 148 13.46 -6.55 -0.37
N HIS A 149 13.53 -7.40 0.65
CA HIS A 149 14.22 -8.68 0.53
C HIS A 149 13.50 -9.59 -0.46
N PHE A 150 12.17 -9.59 -0.49
CA PHE A 150 11.41 -10.46 -1.40
C PHE A 150 11.67 -10.06 -2.85
N ASP A 151 11.57 -8.77 -3.15
CA ASP A 151 11.81 -8.24 -4.49
C ASP A 151 13.24 -8.55 -4.98
N LYS A 152 14.25 -8.45 -4.09
CA LYS A 152 15.67 -8.61 -4.45
C LYS A 152 16.15 -10.07 -4.46
N CYS A 153 15.76 -10.88 -3.49
CA CYS A 153 16.36 -12.20 -3.29
C CYS A 153 15.47 -13.32 -3.82
N ASN A 154 14.15 -13.13 -3.81
CA ASN A 154 13.20 -14.18 -4.18
C ASN A 154 12.69 -13.96 -5.58
N GLU A 155 12.06 -12.81 -5.84
CA GLU A 155 11.39 -12.56 -7.11
C GLU A 155 12.39 -12.52 -8.27
N GLU A 156 13.55 -11.89 -8.07
CA GLU A 156 14.63 -11.81 -9.06
C GLU A 156 15.24 -13.19 -9.41
N ALA A 157 15.27 -14.12 -8.45
CA ALA A 157 15.80 -15.46 -8.66
C ALA A 157 14.82 -16.39 -9.38
N ILE A 158 13.56 -15.99 -9.57
CA ILE A 158 12.52 -16.81 -10.22
C ILE A 158 12.58 -16.60 -11.74
N PRO A 159 12.83 -17.65 -12.54
CA PRO A 159 12.75 -17.56 -13.99
C PRO A 159 11.34 -17.15 -14.43
N ASN A 160 11.22 -16.22 -15.38
CA ASN A 160 9.94 -15.66 -15.85
C ASN A 160 9.09 -15.07 -14.70
N SER A 161 9.75 -14.35 -13.79
CA SER A 161 9.09 -13.69 -12.67
C SER A 161 7.96 -12.77 -13.14
N CYS A 162 6.95 -12.60 -12.29
CA CYS A 162 5.75 -11.83 -12.61
C CYS A 162 6.04 -10.33 -12.75
N THR A 163 7.25 -9.87 -12.39
CA THR A 163 7.68 -8.48 -12.36
C THR A 163 7.46 -7.79 -13.72
N LEU A 164 7.71 -8.52 -14.81
CA LEU A 164 7.62 -8.03 -16.19
C LEU A 164 6.18 -7.85 -16.70
N SER A 165 5.18 -8.36 -15.98
CA SER A 165 3.78 -8.33 -16.44
C SER A 165 3.11 -6.95 -16.35
N GLY A 166 3.73 -5.98 -15.68
CA GLY A 166 3.13 -4.66 -15.36
C GLY A 166 1.97 -4.72 -14.36
N CYS A 167 1.35 -5.90 -14.17
CA CYS A 167 0.24 -6.17 -13.28
C CYS A 167 0.64 -6.00 -11.78
N LYS A 168 1.94 -6.00 -11.43
CA LYS A 168 2.45 -5.71 -10.08
C LYS A 168 2.29 -4.24 -9.66
N MET A 169 2.41 -3.30 -10.60
CA MET A 169 2.15 -1.87 -10.32
C MET A 169 0.70 -1.65 -9.89
N LEU A 170 -0.24 -2.35 -10.53
CA LEU A 170 -1.66 -2.27 -10.21
C LEU A 170 -1.93 -2.74 -8.78
N ASP A 171 -1.28 -3.82 -8.34
CA ASP A 171 -1.49 -4.31 -6.97
C ASP A 171 -1.00 -3.31 -5.92
N ILE A 172 0.12 -2.62 -6.18
CA ILE A 172 0.65 -1.58 -5.29
C ILE A 172 -0.28 -0.36 -5.29
N LEU A 173 -0.72 0.09 -6.47
CA LEU A 173 -1.63 1.24 -6.61
C LEU A 173 -3.01 0.95 -5.99
N ASP A 174 -3.49 -0.28 -6.06
CA ASP A 174 -4.74 -0.71 -5.43
C ASP A 174 -4.65 -0.73 -3.89
N CYS A 175 -3.46 -0.60 -3.29
CA CYS A 175 -3.31 -0.34 -1.86
C CYS A 175 -3.49 1.13 -1.48
N ALA A 176 -3.58 2.07 -2.44
CA ALA A 176 -3.76 3.50 -2.16
C ALA A 176 -5.23 3.81 -1.81
N ARG A 177 -5.58 3.73 -0.52
CA ARG A 177 -6.95 3.95 -0.02
C ARG A 177 -7.47 5.35 -0.31
N PHE A 178 -6.60 6.36 -0.20
CA PHE A 178 -6.96 7.77 -0.36
C PHE A 178 -6.64 8.34 -1.75
N ALA A 179 -6.41 7.46 -2.73
CA ALA A 179 -6.28 7.86 -4.13
C ALA A 179 -7.60 7.63 -4.87
N GLN A 180 -7.94 8.54 -5.79
CA GLN A 180 -9.09 8.32 -6.66
C GLN A 180 -8.71 7.37 -7.78
N LYS A 181 -9.37 6.21 -7.85
CA LYS A 181 -9.20 5.24 -8.93
C LYS A 181 -10.32 5.39 -9.95
N ARG A 182 -9.97 5.60 -11.21
CA ARG A 182 -10.87 5.53 -12.36
C ARG A 182 -10.51 4.33 -13.22
N VAL A 183 -11.45 3.41 -13.37
CA VAL A 183 -11.34 2.28 -14.31
C VAL A 183 -11.89 2.73 -15.66
N HIS A 184 -11.05 2.74 -16.69
CA HIS A 184 -11.50 3.06 -18.06
C HIS A 184 -12.07 1.83 -18.74
N PHE A 185 -11.37 0.71 -18.63
CA PHE A 185 -11.85 -0.60 -19.03
C PHE A 185 -11.05 -1.70 -18.34
N GLU A 186 -11.72 -2.83 -18.13
CA GLU A 186 -11.12 -4.13 -17.82
C GLU A 186 -11.71 -5.14 -18.80
N ARG A 187 -10.86 -5.85 -19.53
CA ARG A 187 -11.27 -6.78 -20.58
C ARG A 187 -10.47 -8.05 -20.51
N ARG A 188 -11.18 -9.15 -20.75
CA ARG A 188 -10.61 -10.45 -21.01
C ARG A 188 -10.60 -10.73 -22.50
N THR A 189 -9.49 -11.20 -23.02
CA THR A 189 -9.44 -11.97 -24.28
C THR A 189 -9.26 -13.45 -23.95
N THR A 190 -9.16 -14.31 -24.97
CA THR A 190 -9.04 -15.76 -24.80
C THR A 190 -7.88 -16.19 -23.87
N ASP A 191 -6.79 -15.43 -23.83
CA ASP A 191 -5.58 -15.74 -23.08
C ASP A 191 -4.99 -14.56 -22.28
N SER A 192 -5.50 -13.35 -22.49
CA SER A 192 -4.90 -12.12 -21.98
C SER A 192 -5.89 -11.28 -21.19
N PHE A 193 -5.35 -10.57 -20.21
CA PHE A 193 -6.00 -9.49 -19.49
C PHE A 193 -5.54 -8.15 -20.08
N LEU A 194 -6.49 -7.28 -20.38
CA LEU A 194 -6.25 -5.91 -20.81
C LEU A 194 -7.00 -4.95 -19.91
N ALA A 195 -6.30 -3.95 -19.39
CA ALA A 195 -6.93 -2.93 -18.58
C ALA A 195 -6.27 -1.57 -18.71
N LYS A 196 -7.07 -0.54 -18.44
CA LYS A 196 -6.60 0.84 -18.34
C LYS A 196 -7.21 1.51 -17.12
N TYR A 197 -6.33 2.08 -16.29
CA TYR A 197 -6.67 2.76 -15.05
C TYR A 197 -6.06 4.15 -15.00
N SER A 198 -6.71 5.05 -14.28
CA SER A 198 -6.10 6.29 -13.82
C SER A 198 -6.19 6.35 -12.29
N TYR A 199 -5.08 6.63 -11.64
CA TYR A 199 -5.01 6.89 -10.21
C TYR A 199 -4.66 8.35 -10.00
N TYR A 200 -5.38 9.02 -9.11
CA TYR A 200 -5.10 10.40 -8.74
C TYR A 200 -4.84 10.53 -7.25
N PHE A 201 -3.64 10.99 -6.92
CA PHE A 201 -3.16 11.24 -5.57
C PHE A 201 -3.15 12.75 -5.34
N LYS A 202 -3.96 13.22 -4.40
CA LYS A 202 -3.94 14.61 -3.95
C LYS A 202 -2.65 14.91 -3.20
N ASN A 203 -2.14 16.12 -3.34
CA ASN A 203 -0.96 16.65 -2.66
C ASN A 203 0.28 15.75 -2.80
N SER A 204 0.41 15.14 -3.98
CA SER A 204 1.51 14.23 -4.31
C SER A 204 2.16 14.68 -5.60
N TRP A 205 3.46 14.41 -5.75
CA TRP A 205 4.22 14.72 -6.95
C TRP A 205 5.19 13.60 -7.32
N PHE A 206 5.48 13.50 -8.61
CA PHE A 206 6.47 12.57 -9.16
C PHE A 206 7.15 13.23 -10.37
N ILE A 207 8.34 13.76 -10.15
CA ILE A 207 9.10 14.51 -11.14
C ILE A 207 10.25 13.63 -11.64
N ALA A 208 10.41 13.57 -12.95
CA ALA A 208 11.48 12.88 -13.64
C ALA A 208 12.35 13.92 -14.37
N ILE A 209 13.64 13.92 -14.08
CA ILE A 209 14.61 14.86 -14.63
C ILE A 209 15.69 14.07 -15.38
N PRO A 210 15.91 14.33 -16.67
CA PRO A 210 16.95 13.62 -17.43
C PRO A 210 18.34 13.97 -16.87
N ILE A 211 19.21 12.96 -16.77
CA ILE A 211 20.60 13.06 -16.31
C ILE A 211 21.52 12.23 -17.23
N PRO A 212 22.82 12.56 -17.34
CA PRO A 212 23.75 11.76 -18.13
C PRO A 212 23.87 10.33 -17.61
N THR A 213 23.73 9.35 -18.51
CA THR A 213 23.85 7.93 -18.18
C THR A 213 25.23 7.60 -17.64
N ARG A 214 25.28 7.07 -16.41
CA ARG A 214 26.54 6.63 -15.78
C ARG A 214 26.80 5.14 -15.97
N LYS A 215 25.74 4.34 -16.08
CA LYS A 215 25.78 2.88 -16.22
C LYS A 215 24.45 2.38 -16.77
N GLU A 216 24.50 1.53 -17.79
CA GLU A 216 23.31 0.82 -18.30
C GLU A 216 22.72 -0.08 -17.22
N MET A 217 21.40 -0.12 -17.15
CA MET A 217 20.66 -0.91 -16.17
C MET A 217 19.74 -1.89 -16.87
N GLU A 218 19.80 -3.17 -16.47
CA GLU A 218 18.87 -4.18 -17.02
C GLU A 218 17.41 -3.82 -16.69
N GLU A 219 16.50 -4.07 -17.64
CA GLU A 219 15.08 -3.73 -17.52
C GLU A 219 14.42 -4.25 -16.22
N PRO A 220 14.66 -5.50 -15.75
CA PRO A 220 14.06 -5.99 -14.50
C PRO A 220 14.52 -5.17 -13.28
N GLN A 221 15.78 -4.75 -13.29
CA GLN A 221 16.35 -3.91 -12.24
C GLN A 221 15.74 -2.49 -12.29
N GLN A 222 15.53 -1.93 -13.48
CA GLN A 222 14.84 -0.64 -13.64
C GLN A 222 13.41 -0.71 -13.09
N GLN A 223 12.64 -1.73 -13.50
CA GLN A 223 11.27 -1.94 -13.02
C GLN A 223 11.21 -2.12 -11.50
N ARG A 224 12.13 -2.90 -10.91
CA ARG A 224 12.22 -3.07 -9.44
C ARG A 224 12.46 -1.74 -8.74
N MET A 225 13.37 -0.91 -9.26
CA MET A 225 13.67 0.41 -8.73
C MET A 225 12.47 1.37 -8.83
N MET A 226 11.68 1.29 -9.90
CA MET A 226 10.44 2.05 -10.07
C MET A 226 9.33 1.56 -9.14
N HIS A 227 9.13 0.24 -9.02
CA HIS A 227 8.18 -0.34 -8.06
C HIS A 227 8.48 0.09 -6.62
N MET A 228 9.75 0.15 -6.23
CA MET A 228 10.14 0.60 -4.89
C MET A 228 9.73 2.05 -4.62
N ARG A 229 9.87 2.94 -5.61
CA ARG A 229 9.46 4.35 -5.50
C ARG A 229 7.95 4.48 -5.46
N LEU A 230 7.25 3.76 -6.32
CA LEU A 230 5.78 3.73 -6.33
C LEU A 230 5.21 3.27 -4.99
N ARG A 231 5.77 2.19 -4.42
CA ARG A 231 5.39 1.67 -3.10
C ARG A 231 5.59 2.72 -1.99
N ARG A 232 6.68 3.48 -2.04
CA ARG A 232 6.97 4.55 -1.06
C ARG A 232 5.94 5.67 -1.12
N ILE A 233 5.50 6.07 -2.31
CA ILE A 233 4.47 7.11 -2.49
C ILE A 233 3.13 6.61 -1.97
N VAL A 234 2.73 5.39 -2.33
CA VAL A 234 1.47 4.81 -1.85
C VAL A 234 1.45 4.73 -0.32
N LEU A 235 2.56 4.28 0.29
CA LEU A 235 2.70 4.23 1.75
C LEU A 235 2.64 5.62 2.38
N ALA A 236 3.46 6.57 1.91
CA ALA A 236 3.50 7.91 2.45
C ALA A 236 2.14 8.63 2.32
N HIS A 237 1.46 8.45 1.18
CA HIS A 237 0.12 9.00 0.95
C HIS A 237 -0.89 8.43 1.93
N ASN A 238 -0.91 7.12 2.11
CA ASN A 238 -1.84 6.53 3.08
C ASN A 238 -1.50 6.92 4.53
N ASP A 239 -0.23 6.94 4.92
CA ASP A 239 0.18 7.27 6.30
C ASP A 239 -0.26 8.70 6.68
N MET A 240 -0.16 9.66 5.76
CA MET A 240 -0.61 11.04 5.98
C MET A 240 -2.13 11.14 6.10
N TYR A 241 -2.86 10.51 5.17
CA TYR A 241 -4.32 10.61 5.14
C TYR A 241 -5.01 9.74 6.20
N LEU A 242 -4.37 8.69 6.72
CA LEU A 242 -4.88 7.94 7.88
C LEU A 242 -4.94 8.82 9.14
N GLN A 243 -3.94 9.68 9.37
CA GLN A 243 -3.96 10.62 10.49
C GLN A 243 -5.07 11.66 10.32
N GLN A 244 -5.28 12.13 9.08
CA GLN A 244 -6.35 13.06 8.75
C GLN A 244 -7.75 12.43 8.92
N GLU A 245 -7.96 11.23 8.40
CA GLU A 245 -9.21 10.49 8.56
C GLU A 245 -9.51 10.21 10.03
N GLN A 246 -8.49 9.88 10.84
CA GLN A 246 -8.65 9.73 12.28
C GLN A 246 -9.09 11.04 12.94
N TYR A 247 -8.48 12.17 12.58
CA TYR A 247 -8.85 13.48 13.10
C TYR A 247 -10.30 13.84 12.77
N GLU A 248 -10.70 13.70 11.50
CA GLU A 248 -12.06 13.96 11.03
C GLU A 248 -13.09 13.07 11.72
N ARG A 249 -12.76 11.79 11.91
CA ARG A 249 -13.59 10.84 12.66
C ARG A 249 -13.79 11.28 14.12
N GLU A 250 -12.72 11.68 14.80
CA GLU A 250 -12.81 12.18 16.18
C GLU A 250 -13.65 13.46 16.26
N LEU A 251 -13.54 14.39 15.30
CA LEU A 251 -14.36 15.61 15.24
C LEU A 251 -15.86 15.31 15.12
N ILE A 252 -16.22 14.36 14.25
CA ILE A 252 -17.62 13.97 14.03
C ILE A 252 -18.21 13.30 15.27
N LEU A 253 -17.45 12.39 15.90
CA LEU A 253 -17.95 11.59 17.00
C LEU A 253 -17.91 12.32 18.35
N ARG A 254 -17.10 13.38 18.49
CA ARG A 254 -16.92 14.12 19.75
C ARG A 254 -17.02 15.64 19.53
N PRO A 255 -18.18 16.15 19.08
CA PRO A 255 -18.34 17.57 18.73
C PRO A 255 -18.18 18.53 19.92
N ASN A 256 -18.47 18.06 21.14
CA ASN A 256 -18.34 18.84 22.38
C ASN A 256 -17.24 18.29 23.30
N ALA A 257 -16.18 17.73 22.70
CA ALA A 257 -15.11 17.08 23.44
C ALA A 257 -14.59 17.99 24.57
N SER A 258 -14.54 17.46 25.79
CA SER A 258 -13.95 18.16 26.95
C SER A 258 -12.47 18.51 26.77
N LEU A 259 -11.78 17.81 25.85
CA LEU A 259 -10.39 18.04 25.46
C LEU A 259 -10.33 18.34 23.96
N THR A 260 -9.59 19.37 23.59
CA THR A 260 -9.34 19.74 22.19
C THR A 260 -8.76 18.57 21.42
N ILE A 261 -9.41 18.21 20.32
CA ILE A 261 -8.91 17.19 19.39
C ILE A 261 -7.76 17.82 18.62
N LYS A 262 -6.55 17.26 18.77
CA LYS A 262 -5.35 17.77 18.11
C LYS A 262 -5.42 17.50 16.61
N LYS A 263 -5.28 18.54 15.78
CA LYS A 263 -5.12 18.43 14.33
C LYS A 263 -3.78 17.74 13.98
N PRO A 264 -3.72 16.90 12.94
CA PRO A 264 -2.45 16.38 12.43
C PRO A 264 -1.52 17.53 12.06
N GLY A 265 -0.24 17.42 12.39
CA GLY A 265 0.74 18.43 11.98
C GLY A 265 1.04 18.34 10.49
N ASN A 266 1.52 19.44 9.92
CA ASN A 266 1.92 19.47 8.52
C ASN A 266 3.22 18.68 8.33
N ASN A 267 3.12 17.66 7.52
CA ASN A 267 4.13 16.66 7.28
C ASN A 267 4.41 16.59 5.79
N VAL A 268 5.69 16.56 5.45
CA VAL A 268 6.14 16.37 4.08
C VAL A 268 7.02 15.13 4.02
N TYR A 269 6.69 14.24 3.09
CA TYR A 269 7.52 13.11 2.71
C TYR A 269 8.17 13.42 1.37
N THR A 270 9.49 13.33 1.30
CA THR A 270 10.24 13.45 0.05
C THR A 270 11.13 12.25 -0.16
N GLY A 271 11.14 11.72 -1.37
CA GLY A 271 12.05 10.69 -1.82
C GLY A 271 12.76 11.11 -3.11
N TYR A 272 13.98 10.62 -3.28
CA TYR A 272 14.78 10.89 -4.46
C TYR A 272 15.61 9.69 -4.87
N GLY A 273 16.10 9.72 -6.12
CA GLY A 273 17.12 8.81 -6.62
C GLY A 273 17.03 8.60 -8.11
N ASP A 274 18.10 8.09 -8.69
CA ASP A 274 18.27 7.82 -10.11
C ASP A 274 17.84 6.40 -10.53
N VAL A 275 17.37 6.28 -11.77
CA VAL A 275 17.26 5.04 -12.54
C VAL A 275 17.85 5.34 -13.92
N GLU A 276 18.99 4.72 -14.22
CA GLU A 276 19.72 4.88 -15.49
C GLU A 276 20.03 6.35 -15.85
N ASP A 277 19.25 6.95 -16.75
CA ASP A 277 19.39 8.29 -17.31
C ASP A 277 18.39 9.28 -16.71
N THR A 278 17.65 8.88 -15.68
CA THR A 278 16.56 9.69 -15.11
C THR A 278 16.69 9.81 -13.59
N PHE A 279 16.76 11.04 -13.09
CA PHE A 279 16.66 11.36 -11.67
C PHE A 279 15.21 11.59 -11.28
N PHE A 280 14.74 10.89 -10.25
CA PHE A 280 13.38 11.06 -9.74
C PHE A 280 13.37 11.86 -8.45
N TYR A 281 12.43 12.80 -8.34
CA TYR A 281 12.07 13.50 -7.12
C TYR A 281 10.57 13.40 -6.91
N TYR A 282 10.15 12.84 -5.78
CA TYR A 282 8.75 12.53 -5.52
C TYR A 282 8.42 12.75 -4.06
N GLY A 283 7.14 12.94 -3.78
CA GLY A 283 6.73 13.19 -2.41
C GLY A 283 5.23 13.33 -2.26
N VAL A 284 4.87 13.52 -0.99
CA VAL A 284 3.51 13.72 -0.52
C VAL A 284 3.57 14.78 0.57
N MET A 285 2.56 15.64 0.63
CA MET A 285 2.31 16.52 1.76
C MET A 285 0.83 16.41 2.18
N ASN A 286 0.54 16.52 3.47
CA ASN A 286 -0.83 16.80 3.90
C ASN A 286 -1.12 18.31 3.77
N ASP A 287 -2.39 18.69 3.63
CA ASP A 287 -2.77 20.09 3.44
C ASP A 287 -2.27 20.95 4.60
N ASP A 288 -1.48 21.97 4.26
CA ASP A 288 -0.99 23.01 5.17
C ASP A 288 -1.83 24.29 4.99
N GLU A 289 -1.90 25.06 6.06
CA GLU A 289 -2.76 26.18 6.45
C GLU A 289 -2.74 27.43 5.54
N GLY A 290 -2.26 27.32 4.30
CA GLY A 290 -2.34 28.41 3.31
C GLY A 290 -3.76 28.79 2.88
N ARG A 291 -4.80 28.14 3.44
CA ARG A 291 -6.20 28.58 3.30
C ARG A 291 -6.71 29.42 4.47
N ASN A 292 -6.14 29.31 5.67
CA ASN A 292 -6.70 29.94 6.87
C ASN A 292 -5.89 31.16 7.33
N GLU A 293 -4.57 31.20 7.12
CA GLU A 293 -3.77 32.35 7.56
C GLU A 293 -4.04 33.63 6.74
N LEU A 294 -4.51 33.50 5.49
CA LEU A 294 -4.94 34.64 4.67
C LEU A 294 -6.34 35.17 5.02
N ASP A 295 -7.13 34.41 5.78
CA ASP A 295 -8.45 34.82 6.23
C ASP A 295 -8.40 35.41 7.66
N GLU A 296 -7.39 35.06 8.49
CA GLU A 296 -7.24 35.59 9.85
C GLU A 296 -6.53 36.96 9.93
N GLU A 297 -5.72 37.36 8.93
CA GLU A 297 -5.08 38.69 8.91
C GLU A 297 -5.97 39.82 8.34
N VAL A 298 -7.20 39.53 7.91
CA VAL A 298 -8.12 40.53 7.31
C VAL A 298 -9.18 41.04 8.30
N ASP A 299 -9.26 40.48 9.51
CA ASP A 299 -10.32 40.78 10.49
C ASP A 299 -10.10 42.05 11.36
N GLU A 300 -9.11 42.91 11.05
CA GLU A 300 -8.90 44.19 11.76
C GLU A 300 -9.32 45.45 10.97
N LEU A 301 -10.30 45.37 10.08
CA LEU A 301 -10.97 46.56 9.54
C LEU A 301 -12.50 46.43 9.63
N PRO A 302 -13.20 47.41 10.24
CA PRO A 302 -14.65 47.35 10.39
C PRO A 302 -15.29 47.64 9.03
N ILE A 303 -15.78 46.60 8.36
CA ILE A 303 -16.55 46.74 7.12
C ILE A 303 -18.04 46.63 7.49
N GLU A 304 -18.73 47.76 7.34
CA GLU A 304 -20.18 47.86 7.32
C GLU A 304 -20.78 46.89 6.29
N ALA A 305 -22.00 46.46 6.59
CA ALA A 305 -22.78 45.46 5.88
C ALA A 305 -22.90 45.65 4.35
N ASP A 306 -23.27 44.53 3.72
CA ASP A 306 -23.74 44.31 2.35
C ASP A 306 -22.66 44.08 1.28
N LEU A 307 -22.46 42.81 0.93
CA LEU A 307 -22.88 42.21 -0.35
C LEU A 307 -22.25 40.82 -0.52
N ASP A 308 -23.06 39.87 -1.00
CA ASP A 308 -22.62 38.58 -1.56
C ASP A 308 -21.49 38.78 -2.57
N VAL A 309 -20.24 38.53 -2.17
CA VAL A 309 -19.11 38.41 -3.09
C VAL A 309 -18.68 36.96 -3.16
N VAL A 310 -19.32 36.22 -4.05
CA VAL A 310 -18.70 35.08 -4.72
C VAL A 310 -17.39 35.61 -5.32
N ARG A 311 -16.24 35.27 -4.72
CA ARG A 311 -14.92 35.56 -5.30
C ARG A 311 -14.79 34.83 -6.63
N LEU A 312 -15.21 35.50 -7.71
CA LEU A 312 -14.89 35.12 -9.08
C LEU A 312 -13.39 35.31 -9.26
N ASN A 313 -12.66 34.19 -9.33
CA ASN A 313 -11.27 34.18 -9.73
C ASN A 313 -11.15 34.89 -11.10
N SER A 314 -10.52 36.06 -11.13
CA SER A 314 -10.21 36.73 -12.39
C SER A 314 -9.13 35.95 -13.15
N ASP A 315 -9.19 35.96 -14.48
CA ASP A 315 -8.28 35.21 -15.35
C ASP A 315 -6.83 35.75 -15.38
N GLU A 316 -6.54 36.82 -14.63
CA GLU A 316 -5.21 37.47 -14.61
C GLU A 316 -4.29 37.00 -13.47
N ASP A 317 -4.79 36.28 -12.46
CA ASP A 317 -3.98 35.72 -11.35
C ASP A 317 -3.39 34.33 -11.65
N VAL A 318 -2.63 34.23 -12.76
CA VAL A 318 -2.04 32.95 -13.20
C VAL A 318 -0.93 32.46 -12.26
N LEU A 319 -0.27 33.35 -11.51
CA LEU A 319 0.85 32.99 -10.61
C LEU A 319 0.39 32.52 -9.21
N TYR A 320 -0.81 32.92 -8.78
CA TYR A 320 -1.38 32.63 -7.45
C TYR A 320 -2.55 31.64 -7.49
N ARG A 321 -2.90 31.09 -8.66
CA ARG A 321 -3.59 29.80 -8.71
C ARG A 321 -2.62 28.78 -8.12
N LEU A 322 -2.65 28.58 -6.80
CA LEU A 322 -1.98 27.46 -6.13
C LEU A 322 -2.28 26.22 -6.99
N PRO A 323 -1.29 25.68 -7.73
CA PRO A 323 -1.56 24.52 -8.54
C PRO A 323 -1.98 23.45 -7.56
N TYR A 324 -3.18 22.90 -7.74
CA TYR A 324 -3.60 21.70 -7.02
C TYR A 324 -2.52 20.66 -7.26
N LEU A 325 -1.65 20.46 -6.26
CA LEU A 325 -0.55 19.52 -6.35
C LEU A 325 -1.21 18.15 -6.43
N GLY A 326 -1.08 17.50 -7.58
CA GLY A 326 -1.83 16.30 -7.89
C GLY A 326 -1.03 15.38 -8.78
N LEU A 327 -0.80 14.16 -8.32
CA LEU A 327 -0.11 13.14 -9.10
C LEU A 327 -1.16 12.26 -9.77
N LYS A 328 -1.21 12.35 -11.10
CA LYS A 328 -2.00 11.45 -11.94
C LYS A 328 -1.12 10.36 -12.53
N ILE A 329 -1.46 9.10 -12.28
CA ILE A 329 -0.78 7.93 -12.82
C ILE A 329 -1.75 7.19 -13.74
N ASP A 330 -1.47 7.22 -15.04
CA ASP A 330 -2.20 6.46 -16.04
C ASP A 330 -1.48 5.13 -16.30
N VAL A 331 -2.17 4.02 -16.07
CA VAL A 331 -1.60 2.68 -16.26
C VAL A 331 -2.39 1.95 -17.33
N SER A 332 -1.68 1.44 -18.34
CA SER A 332 -2.24 0.54 -19.35
C SER A 332 -1.49 -0.78 -19.27
N VAL A 333 -2.21 -1.88 -19.07
CA VAL A 333 -1.60 -3.20 -18.91
C VAL A 333 -2.21 -4.20 -19.88
N ARG A 334 -1.33 -5.00 -20.48
CA ARG A 334 -1.65 -6.22 -21.21
C ARG A 334 -0.77 -7.33 -20.66
N CYS A 335 -1.37 -8.26 -19.92
CA CYS A 335 -0.64 -9.39 -19.35
C CYS A 335 -1.39 -10.70 -19.65
N PRO A 336 -0.71 -11.86 -19.78
CA PRO A 336 -1.41 -13.14 -19.77
C PRO A 336 -2.33 -13.25 -18.56
N LEU A 337 -3.45 -13.97 -18.68
CA LEU A 337 -4.38 -14.15 -17.57
C LEU A 337 -3.68 -14.63 -16.29
N SER A 338 -2.60 -15.42 -16.45
CA SER A 338 -1.74 -15.88 -15.36
C SER A 338 -1.17 -14.82 -14.42
N TYR A 339 -1.11 -13.58 -14.88
CA TYR A 339 -0.52 -12.46 -14.16
C TYR A 339 -1.54 -11.37 -13.79
N ALA A 340 -2.80 -11.53 -14.21
CA ALA A 340 -3.85 -10.55 -13.98
C ALA A 340 -4.08 -10.29 -12.47
N PRO A 341 -4.59 -9.11 -12.08
CA PRO A 341 -4.84 -8.79 -10.67
C PRO A 341 -5.73 -9.82 -9.98
N LEU A 342 -5.45 -10.11 -8.70
CA LEU A 342 -6.18 -11.13 -7.94
C LEU A 342 -7.69 -10.87 -7.89
N LYS A 343 -8.09 -9.61 -7.70
CA LYS A 343 -9.51 -9.20 -7.67
C LYS A 343 -10.22 -9.52 -8.98
N PHE A 344 -9.55 -9.29 -10.11
CA PHE A 344 -10.09 -9.61 -11.43
C PHE A 344 -10.27 -11.12 -11.59
N LEU A 345 -9.27 -11.91 -11.20
CA LEU A 345 -9.33 -13.37 -11.27
C LEU A 345 -10.46 -13.97 -10.42
N GLN A 346 -10.69 -13.41 -9.24
CA GLN A 346 -11.77 -13.81 -8.35
C GLN A 346 -13.17 -13.47 -8.90
N SER A 347 -13.26 -12.48 -9.79
CA SER A 347 -14.52 -12.09 -10.44
C SER A 347 -14.92 -12.96 -11.63
N LEU A 348 -14.00 -13.80 -12.13
CA LEU A 348 -14.27 -14.70 -13.25
C LEU A 348 -15.28 -15.78 -12.86
N SER A 349 -15.99 -16.33 -13.85
CA SER A 349 -16.93 -17.45 -13.64
C SER A 349 -16.20 -18.70 -13.10
N TYR A 350 -16.92 -19.58 -12.41
CA TYR A 350 -16.34 -20.82 -11.88
C TYR A 350 -15.71 -21.69 -12.98
N GLU A 351 -16.36 -21.80 -14.15
CA GLU A 351 -15.85 -22.53 -15.31
C GLU A 351 -14.54 -21.94 -15.83
N ASP A 352 -14.46 -20.61 -15.90
CA ASP A 352 -13.24 -19.91 -16.32
C ASP A 352 -12.10 -20.12 -15.33
N GLN A 353 -12.38 -20.08 -14.02
CA GLN A 353 -11.41 -20.34 -12.98
C GLN A 353 -10.86 -21.78 -13.06
N ASP A 354 -11.72 -22.77 -13.32
CA ASP A 354 -11.34 -24.18 -13.48
C ASP A 354 -10.53 -24.44 -14.76
N GLN A 355 -10.85 -23.75 -15.86
CA GLN A 355 -10.06 -23.83 -17.10
C GLN A 355 -8.64 -23.28 -16.93
N LEU A 356 -8.47 -22.19 -16.17
CA LEU A 356 -7.16 -21.61 -15.88
C LEU A 356 -6.30 -22.57 -15.04
N GLN A 357 -6.92 -23.27 -14.08
CA GLN A 357 -6.27 -24.32 -13.31
C GLN A 357 -5.77 -25.46 -14.21
N LYS A 358 -6.60 -25.92 -15.14
CA LYS A 358 -6.30 -27.06 -16.03
C LYS A 358 -5.23 -26.75 -17.08
N LYS A 359 -5.23 -25.56 -17.71
CA LYS A 359 -4.23 -25.16 -18.73
C LYS A 359 -2.79 -25.14 -18.18
N SER A 360 -2.62 -24.96 -16.87
CA SER A 360 -1.29 -24.91 -16.24
C SER A 360 -0.61 -26.28 -16.03
N CYS A 361 -1.26 -27.40 -16.39
CA CYS A 361 -0.64 -28.74 -16.34
C CYS A 361 0.16 -29.12 -17.60
N VAL A 362 0.09 -28.34 -18.67
CA VAL A 362 0.84 -28.61 -19.92
C VAL A 362 2.17 -27.83 -19.90
N LYS A 363 3.27 -28.54 -20.14
CA LYS A 363 4.66 -28.07 -20.03
C LYS A 363 4.91 -26.71 -20.73
N ALA A 364 5.67 -25.86 -20.03
CA ALA A 364 6.27 -24.65 -20.56
C ALA A 364 7.13 -24.96 -21.80
N VAL A 365 6.57 -24.69 -22.98
CA VAL A 365 7.33 -24.36 -24.19
C VAL A 365 6.61 -23.18 -24.80
N ALA A 366 7.16 -21.98 -24.63
CA ALA A 366 6.69 -20.81 -25.36
C ALA A 366 7.91 -20.00 -25.80
N THR A 367 8.12 -20.08 -27.10
CA THR A 367 9.11 -19.40 -27.92
C THR A 367 8.81 -17.90 -27.92
N THR A 368 9.73 -17.07 -27.42
CA THR A 368 9.61 -15.61 -27.51
C THR A 368 10.07 -15.17 -28.89
N THR A 369 9.15 -14.66 -29.71
CA THR A 369 9.49 -13.79 -30.86
C THR A 369 9.02 -12.39 -30.51
N LEU A 370 9.97 -11.48 -30.33
CA LEU A 370 9.75 -10.05 -30.14
C LEU A 370 10.04 -9.35 -31.46
N SER A 371 9.07 -8.61 -31.97
CA SER A 371 9.25 -7.61 -33.01
C SER A 371 8.51 -6.35 -32.60
N TRP A 372 9.21 -5.22 -32.63
CA TRP A 372 8.66 -3.88 -32.39
C TRP A 372 8.65 -3.10 -33.72
N PRO A 373 7.64 -2.24 -33.96
CA PRO A 373 7.65 -1.35 -35.11
C PRO A 373 8.64 -0.20 -34.90
N ALA A 374 9.20 0.26 -36.02
CA ALA A 374 10.26 1.27 -36.15
C ALA A 374 9.85 2.67 -35.67
#